data_AF-A0A249SP05-F1
#
_entry.id   AF-A0A249SP05-F1
#
_cell.length_a   1.000
_cell.length_b   1.000
_cell.length_c   1.000
_cell.angle_alpha   90.00
_cell.angle_beta   90.00
_cell.angle_gamma   90.00
#
_symmetry.space_group_name_H-M   'P 1'
#
loop_
_entity.id
_entity.type
_entity.pdbx_description
1 polymer ?
#
loop_
_entity_poly.entity_id
_entity_poly.type
_entity_poly.pdbx_seq_one_letter_code
_entity_poly.pdbx_strand_id
1 'polypeptide(L)'
;MFYLFTKSILIEIGFADKKFYIGDQEYFSIPNSVIENSYSSANWNRTLKYKISNQELDKKYYMLDVEVYWDLHKNNIKFTSKIFFFNNILNSNNFLLNFANVLFSHYFKHTLTFDENKNIDIKFIEKYKPEISRDVLRINKINNFVIFNNKFEFEDKKFKQIWLISEKEFSWKINKQNQIIYTIPKKVIPKELSNNMIDFVNLETGIFYLNSKSKLNNKLVLELSFPETKIAKIISEEIINIIKKSNDKYKNWHLFNLTNDFNYIQSELDVIEKSGKNIEVYLKNVYKELKRNYKNEINNKLISKY
;
A
#
# COMPACT_ATOMS: atom_id res chain seq x y z
N MET A 1 14.40 -13.05 8.11
CA MET A 1 13.95 -13.12 6.70
C MET A 1 12.59 -12.45 6.61
N PHE A 2 12.41 -11.50 5.69
CA PHE A 2 11.13 -10.84 5.43
C PHE A 2 10.63 -11.28 4.05
N TYR A 3 9.46 -11.91 3.99
CA TYR A 3 8.90 -12.38 2.72
C TYR A 3 8.40 -11.21 1.86
N LEU A 4 8.73 -11.23 0.57
CA LEU A 4 8.31 -10.19 -0.37
C LEU A 4 7.20 -10.70 -1.29
N PHE A 5 7.49 -11.74 -2.07
CA PHE A 5 6.52 -12.32 -3.00
C PHE A 5 7.04 -13.66 -3.56
N THR A 6 6.14 -14.39 -4.21
CA THR A 6 6.47 -15.56 -5.03
C THR A 6 6.24 -15.26 -6.51
N LYS A 7 7.15 -15.74 -7.37
CA LYS A 7 7.04 -15.63 -8.82
C LYS A 7 7.44 -16.94 -9.48
N SER A 8 6.54 -17.48 -10.30
CA SER A 8 6.85 -18.59 -11.19
C SER A 8 7.72 -18.10 -12.36
N ILE A 9 8.82 -18.83 -12.61
CA ILE A 9 9.73 -18.62 -13.73
C ILE A 9 9.95 -19.92 -14.47
N LEU A 10 10.28 -19.83 -15.75
CA LEU A 10 10.63 -21.00 -16.56
C LEU A 10 12.15 -21.15 -16.60
N ILE A 11 12.68 -22.22 -16.04
CA ILE A 11 14.10 -22.56 -16.13
C ILE A 11 14.33 -23.35 -17.42
N GLU A 12 15.22 -22.86 -18.28
CA GLU A 12 15.69 -23.59 -19.44
C GLU A 12 16.80 -24.56 -19.02
N ILE A 13 16.69 -25.81 -19.45
CA ILE A 13 17.65 -26.87 -19.21
C ILE A 13 18.16 -27.34 -20.57
N GLY A 14 19.46 -27.15 -20.81
CA GLY A 14 20.15 -27.64 -22.01
C GLY A 14 20.68 -29.04 -21.82
N PHE A 15 20.66 -29.86 -22.88
CA PHE A 15 21.13 -31.23 -22.87
C PHE A 15 22.22 -31.41 -23.93
N ALA A 16 23.40 -31.88 -23.54
CA ALA A 16 24.51 -32.21 -24.44
C ALA A 16 25.42 -33.25 -23.79
N ASP A 17 25.90 -34.26 -24.54
CA ASP A 17 26.97 -35.18 -24.12
C ASP A 17 26.86 -35.72 -22.67
N LYS A 18 25.66 -36.17 -22.27
CA LYS A 18 25.33 -36.67 -20.91
C LYS A 18 25.47 -35.62 -19.78
N LYS A 19 25.52 -34.35 -20.13
CA LYS A 19 25.56 -33.20 -19.23
C LYS A 19 24.28 -32.37 -19.36
N PHE A 20 23.99 -31.63 -18.30
CA PHE A 20 22.88 -30.69 -18.23
C PHE A 20 23.41 -29.28 -18.03
N TYR A 21 22.78 -28.31 -18.67
CA TYR A 21 23.17 -26.90 -18.60
C TYR A 21 22.01 -26.08 -18.08
N ILE A 22 22.26 -25.25 -17.06
CA ILE A 22 21.25 -24.33 -16.49
C ILE A 22 21.93 -22.98 -16.24
N GLY A 23 21.45 -21.92 -16.89
CA GLY A 23 22.14 -20.64 -16.92
C GLY A 23 23.51 -20.77 -17.58
N ASP A 24 24.57 -20.51 -16.82
CA ASP A 24 25.98 -20.63 -17.20
C ASP A 24 26.67 -21.85 -16.58
N GLN A 25 25.94 -22.68 -15.84
CA GLN A 25 26.51 -23.80 -15.10
C GLN A 25 26.27 -25.15 -15.78
N GLU A 26 27.27 -26.01 -15.67
CA GLU A 26 27.25 -27.40 -16.13
C GLU A 26 27.00 -28.35 -14.95
N TYR A 27 26.18 -29.37 -15.19
CA TYR A 27 25.81 -30.40 -14.23
C TYR A 27 25.97 -31.79 -14.85
N PHE A 28 26.66 -32.70 -14.15
CA PHE A 28 26.74 -34.11 -14.55
C PHE A 28 25.45 -34.89 -14.25
N SER A 29 24.65 -34.39 -13.31
CA SER A 29 23.37 -34.99 -12.93
C SER A 29 22.42 -33.93 -12.40
N ILE A 30 21.13 -34.08 -12.70
CA ILE A 30 20.05 -33.33 -12.07
C ILE A 30 19.01 -34.32 -11.53
N PRO A 31 18.20 -33.95 -10.51
CA PRO A 31 17.22 -34.87 -9.95
C PRO A 31 16.22 -35.37 -11.01
N ASN A 32 15.90 -36.67 -11.02
CA ASN A 32 14.95 -37.25 -11.97
C ASN A 32 13.58 -36.56 -11.94
N SER A 33 13.12 -36.14 -10.76
CA SER A 33 11.88 -35.38 -10.60
C SER A 33 11.89 -34.04 -11.34
N VAL A 34 13.05 -33.43 -11.58
CA VAL A 34 13.18 -32.24 -12.43
C VAL A 34 13.03 -32.63 -13.90
N ILE A 35 13.67 -33.71 -14.33
CA ILE A 35 13.64 -34.20 -15.72
C ILE A 35 12.23 -34.64 -16.13
N GLU A 36 11.57 -35.44 -15.30
CA GLU A 36 10.24 -36.00 -15.54
C GLU A 36 9.16 -34.93 -15.64
N ASN A 37 9.30 -33.86 -14.86
CA ASN A 37 8.39 -32.71 -14.87
C ASN A 37 8.83 -31.59 -15.83
N SER A 38 9.83 -31.84 -16.68
CA SER A 38 10.27 -30.88 -17.69
C SER A 38 9.49 -31.04 -19.00
N TYR A 39 9.12 -29.92 -19.61
CA TYR A 39 8.35 -29.87 -20.85
C TYR A 39 9.26 -29.61 -22.05
N SER A 40 8.98 -30.26 -23.19
CA SER A 40 9.72 -30.07 -24.45
C SER A 40 9.25 -28.85 -25.27
N SER A 41 8.00 -28.38 -25.08
CA SER A 41 7.46 -27.25 -25.84
C SER A 41 7.43 -25.95 -25.03
N ALA A 42 7.94 -24.88 -25.65
CA ALA A 42 8.05 -23.56 -25.06
C ALA A 42 6.84 -22.65 -25.35
N ASN A 43 5.63 -23.20 -25.56
CA ASN A 43 4.40 -22.44 -25.89
C ASN A 43 4.02 -21.37 -24.84
N TRP A 44 4.78 -21.32 -23.76
CA TRP A 44 4.84 -20.30 -22.73
C TRP A 44 5.65 -19.06 -23.16
N ASN A 45 5.40 -18.51 -24.36
CA ASN A 45 6.11 -17.32 -24.86
C ASN A 45 5.94 -16.07 -23.96
N ARG A 46 4.95 -16.08 -23.06
CA ARG A 46 4.70 -15.01 -22.09
C ARG A 46 5.35 -15.24 -20.71
N THR A 47 5.84 -16.44 -20.41
CA THR A 47 6.46 -16.72 -19.11
C THR A 47 7.87 -16.15 -19.08
N LEU A 48 8.26 -15.58 -17.95
CA LEU A 48 9.62 -15.10 -17.72
C LEU A 48 10.59 -16.30 -17.67
N LYS A 49 11.56 -16.36 -18.59
CA LYS A 49 12.45 -17.51 -18.76
C LYS A 49 13.89 -17.19 -18.31
N TYR A 50 14.47 -18.02 -17.45
CA TYR A 50 15.90 -18.03 -17.17
C TYR A 50 16.57 -18.96 -18.18
N LYS A 51 17.30 -18.37 -19.13
CA LYS A 51 17.84 -19.05 -20.30
C LYS A 51 19.22 -19.63 -20.03
N ILE A 52 19.58 -20.67 -20.77
CA ILE A 52 20.96 -21.14 -20.85
C ILE A 52 21.78 -20.20 -21.74
N SER A 53 23.07 -20.08 -21.45
CA SER A 53 23.98 -19.24 -22.23
C SER A 53 24.24 -19.81 -23.64
N ASN A 54 24.27 -21.14 -23.79
CA ASN A 54 24.50 -21.80 -25.08
C ASN A 54 23.18 -22.08 -25.82
N GLN A 55 22.98 -21.46 -26.98
CA GLN A 55 21.70 -21.53 -27.69
C GLN A 55 21.50 -22.79 -28.55
N GLU A 56 22.55 -23.55 -28.84
CA GLU A 56 22.53 -24.67 -29.81
C GLU A 56 22.15 -26.02 -29.20
N LEU A 57 21.87 -26.07 -27.90
CA LEU A 57 21.52 -27.31 -27.20
C LEU A 57 20.05 -27.67 -27.35
N ASP A 58 19.76 -28.97 -27.29
CA ASP A 58 18.41 -29.46 -27.03
C ASP A 58 17.93 -28.92 -25.70
N LYS A 59 16.69 -28.42 -25.66
CA LYS A 59 16.13 -27.71 -24.50
C LYS A 59 14.89 -28.38 -23.98
N LYS A 60 14.81 -28.48 -22.66
CA LYS A 60 13.56 -28.67 -21.93
C LYS A 60 13.38 -27.55 -20.92
N TYR A 61 12.15 -27.41 -20.44
CA TYR A 61 11.74 -26.31 -19.59
C TYR A 61 11.12 -26.80 -18.30
N TYR A 62 11.54 -26.22 -17.18
CA TYR A 62 11.01 -26.52 -15.85
C TYR A 62 10.32 -25.30 -15.26
N MET A 63 9.06 -25.42 -14.84
CA MET A 63 8.36 -24.33 -14.15
C MET A 63 8.76 -24.32 -12.67
N LEU A 64 9.38 -23.23 -12.22
CA LEU A 64 9.87 -23.08 -10.86
C LEU A 64 9.18 -21.93 -10.16
N ASP A 65 8.54 -22.22 -9.03
CA ASP A 65 8.12 -21.17 -8.10
C ASP A 65 9.34 -20.71 -7.28
N VAL A 66 9.63 -19.42 -7.40
CA VAL A 66 10.70 -18.74 -6.67
C VAL A 66 10.08 -17.82 -5.65
N GLU A 67 10.38 -18.09 -4.39
CA GLU A 67 10.06 -17.22 -3.28
C GLU A 67 11.19 -16.20 -3.10
N VAL A 68 10.82 -14.94 -2.97
CA VAL A 68 11.74 -13.83 -2.82
C VAL A 68 11.63 -13.29 -1.40
N TYR A 69 12.76 -13.23 -0.71
CA TYR A 69 12.87 -12.71 0.64
C TYR A 69 13.94 -11.62 0.72
N TRP A 70 13.74 -10.71 1.64
CA TRP A 70 14.80 -9.85 2.13
C TRP A 70 15.43 -10.46 3.38
N ASP A 71 16.73 -10.77 3.31
CA ASP A 71 17.54 -11.07 4.49
C ASP A 71 17.90 -9.76 5.18
N LEU A 72 17.20 -9.46 6.27
CA LEU A 72 17.35 -8.21 7.02
C LEU A 72 18.73 -8.06 7.66
N HIS A 73 19.38 -9.17 8.05
CA HIS A 73 20.69 -9.12 8.73
C HIS A 73 21.83 -8.96 7.72
N LYS A 74 21.74 -9.67 6.59
CA LYS A 74 22.74 -9.56 5.51
C LYS A 74 22.48 -8.39 4.57
N ASN A 75 21.33 -7.74 4.72
CA ASN A 75 20.85 -6.65 3.89
C ASN A 75 20.93 -6.99 2.38
N ASN A 76 20.43 -8.17 2.00
CA ASN A 76 20.39 -8.61 0.62
C ASN A 76 19.07 -9.31 0.27
N ILE A 77 18.82 -9.51 -1.02
CA ILE A 77 17.70 -10.32 -1.48
C ILE A 77 18.16 -11.77 -1.60
N LYS A 78 17.35 -12.68 -1.07
CA LYS A 78 17.56 -14.12 -1.15
C LYS A 78 16.40 -14.77 -1.88
N PHE A 79 16.75 -15.70 -2.75
CA PHE A 79 15.80 -16.46 -3.56
C PHE A 79 15.78 -17.89 -3.07
N THR A 80 14.60 -18.45 -2.89
CA THR A 80 14.43 -19.85 -2.48
C THR A 80 13.37 -20.53 -3.32
N SER A 81 13.45 -21.85 -3.38
CA SER A 81 12.42 -22.71 -3.92
C SER A 81 12.24 -23.92 -3.02
N LYS A 82 11.07 -24.55 -3.11
CA LYS A 82 10.76 -25.82 -2.44
C LYS A 82 11.68 -26.96 -2.92
N ILE A 83 12.22 -26.84 -4.13
CA ILE A 83 13.13 -27.82 -4.70
C ILE A 83 14.56 -27.39 -4.40
N PHE A 84 15.19 -28.10 -3.46
CA PHE A 84 16.52 -27.75 -2.95
C PHE A 84 17.59 -27.60 -4.04
N PHE A 85 17.54 -28.45 -5.07
CA PHE A 85 18.45 -28.37 -6.22
C PHE A 85 18.52 -26.96 -6.84
N PHE A 86 17.38 -26.31 -7.00
CA PHE A 86 17.34 -24.97 -7.59
C PHE A 86 17.83 -23.86 -6.65
N ASN A 87 17.93 -24.08 -5.35
CA ASN A 87 18.45 -23.04 -4.44
C ASN A 87 19.89 -22.64 -4.77
N ASN A 88 20.72 -23.59 -5.23
CA ASN A 88 22.09 -23.29 -5.66
C ASN A 88 22.10 -22.43 -6.93
N ILE A 89 21.21 -22.72 -7.88
CA ILE A 89 21.06 -21.98 -9.14
C ILE A 89 20.55 -20.55 -8.85
N LEU A 90 19.49 -20.42 -8.06
CA LEU A 90 18.84 -19.15 -7.73
C LEU A 90 19.75 -18.20 -6.94
N ASN A 91 20.71 -18.73 -6.18
CA ASN A 91 21.66 -17.93 -5.40
C ASN A 91 23.05 -17.84 -6.07
N SER A 92 23.17 -18.30 -7.33
CA SER A 92 24.40 -18.11 -8.11
C SER A 92 24.59 -16.64 -8.51
N ASN A 93 25.85 -16.21 -8.67
CA ASN A 93 26.16 -14.84 -9.10
C ASN A 93 25.51 -14.50 -10.45
N ASN A 94 25.49 -15.45 -11.39
CA ASN A 94 24.88 -15.25 -12.70
C ASN A 94 23.38 -14.99 -12.60
N PHE A 95 22.63 -15.78 -11.81
CA PHE A 95 21.20 -15.53 -11.61
C PHE A 95 20.95 -14.16 -10.96
N LEU A 96 21.70 -13.83 -9.92
CA LEU A 96 21.56 -12.57 -9.18
C LEU A 96 21.86 -11.34 -10.04
N LEU A 97 22.93 -11.39 -10.85
CA LEU A 97 23.33 -10.26 -11.68
C LEU A 97 22.48 -10.12 -12.95
N ASN A 98 22.19 -11.23 -13.62
CA ASN A 98 21.62 -11.19 -14.97
C ASN A 98 20.11 -11.41 -15.02
N PHE A 99 19.52 -12.05 -14.02
CA PHE A 99 18.09 -12.42 -14.07
C PHE A 99 17.23 -11.79 -12.98
N ALA A 100 17.75 -11.59 -11.76
CA ALA A 100 16.96 -10.99 -10.67
C ALA A 100 16.34 -9.63 -11.04
N ASN A 101 17.10 -8.76 -11.72
CA ASN A 101 16.61 -7.47 -12.21
C ASN A 101 15.47 -7.62 -13.23
N VAL A 102 15.55 -8.63 -14.10
CA VAL A 102 14.51 -8.93 -15.08
C VAL A 102 13.27 -9.46 -14.36
N LEU A 103 13.45 -10.30 -13.34
CA LEU A 103 12.38 -10.81 -12.50
C LEU A 103 11.63 -9.69 -11.80
N PHE A 104 12.32 -8.76 -11.15
CA PHE A 104 11.69 -7.60 -10.52
C PHE A 104 10.99 -6.70 -11.53
N SER A 105 11.68 -6.35 -12.62
CA SER A 105 11.11 -5.49 -13.67
C SER A 105 9.85 -6.12 -14.29
N HIS A 106 9.81 -7.44 -14.45
CA HIS A 106 8.64 -8.14 -14.93
C HIS A 106 7.52 -8.18 -13.88
N TYR A 107 7.84 -8.48 -12.62
CA TYR A 107 6.85 -8.57 -11.55
C TYR A 107 6.18 -7.22 -11.28
N PHE A 108 6.97 -6.15 -11.19
CA PHE A 108 6.51 -4.79 -10.89
C PHE A 108 6.23 -3.93 -12.14
N LYS A 109 6.21 -4.53 -13.35
CA LYS A 109 6.03 -3.80 -14.62
C LYS A 109 4.85 -2.83 -14.62
N HIS A 110 3.78 -3.22 -13.94
CA HIS A 110 2.55 -2.45 -13.85
C HIS A 110 2.31 -1.90 -12.45
N THR A 111 3.24 -2.03 -11.51
CA THR A 111 3.04 -1.49 -10.15
C THR A 111 3.24 0.02 -10.16
N LEU A 112 2.28 0.76 -9.61
CA LEU A 112 2.43 2.19 -9.40
C LEU A 112 3.47 2.41 -8.31
N THR A 113 4.38 3.36 -8.52
CA THR A 113 5.42 3.68 -7.55
C THR A 113 5.61 5.18 -7.46
N PHE A 114 5.88 5.67 -6.26
CA PHE A 114 6.54 6.97 -6.13
C PHE A 114 8.03 6.79 -6.45
N ASP A 115 8.65 7.78 -7.08
CA ASP A 115 10.11 7.79 -7.34
C ASP A 115 10.92 8.17 -6.09
N GLU A 116 10.50 7.69 -4.92
CA GLU A 116 11.10 7.99 -3.63
C GLU A 116 11.59 6.71 -2.94
N ASN A 117 12.78 6.81 -2.35
CA ASN A 117 13.37 5.78 -1.52
C ASN A 117 13.11 6.10 -0.06
N LYS A 118 12.20 5.36 0.57
CA LYS A 118 11.93 5.45 2.00
C LYS A 118 12.90 4.59 2.78
N ASN A 119 13.23 5.03 4.01
CA ASN A 119 14.14 4.29 4.85
C ASN A 119 13.42 3.15 5.57
N ILE A 120 13.25 2.05 4.85
CA ILE A 120 12.76 0.78 5.39
C ILE A 120 14.04 0.00 5.74
N ASP A 121 14.21 -0.37 7.01
CA ASP A 121 15.36 -1.12 7.51
C ASP A 121 14.91 -2.20 8.50
N ILE A 122 15.86 -2.95 9.06
CA ILE A 122 15.55 -4.02 10.03
C ILE A 122 14.74 -3.48 11.24
N LYS A 123 15.06 -2.29 11.74
CA LYS A 123 14.35 -1.69 12.88
C LYS A 123 12.91 -1.36 12.52
N PHE A 124 12.67 -0.87 11.30
CA PHE A 124 11.32 -0.63 10.80
C PHE A 124 10.52 -1.93 10.71
N ILE A 125 11.10 -2.99 10.13
CA ILE A 125 10.42 -4.28 9.98
C ILE A 125 10.13 -4.91 11.35
N GLU A 126 11.06 -4.84 12.29
CA GLU A 126 10.89 -5.38 13.65
C GLU A 126 9.87 -4.59 14.48
N LYS A 127 9.90 -3.25 14.39
CA LYS A 127 8.98 -2.38 15.13
C LYS A 127 7.55 -2.52 14.64
N TYR A 128 7.34 -2.37 13.33
CA TYR A 128 6.00 -2.23 12.77
C TYR A 128 5.43 -3.54 12.20
N LYS A 129 6.26 -4.57 12.00
CA LYS A 129 5.87 -5.87 11.44
C LYS A 129 4.95 -5.72 10.22
N PRO A 130 5.40 -4.99 9.19
CA PRO A 130 4.55 -4.67 8.06
C PRO A 130 4.19 -5.90 7.24
N GLU A 131 3.06 -5.82 6.57
CA GLU A 131 2.61 -6.80 5.59
C GLU A 131 2.81 -6.25 4.18
N ILE A 132 3.04 -7.15 3.22
CA ILE A 132 3.04 -6.80 1.80
C ILE A 132 1.60 -6.53 1.38
N SER A 133 1.33 -5.28 1.03
CA SER A 133 0.00 -4.82 0.62
C SER A 133 0.08 -4.50 -0.86
N ARG A 134 -0.46 -5.36 -1.72
CA ARG A 134 -0.46 -5.06 -3.16
C ARG A 134 -1.40 -3.91 -3.43
N ASP A 135 -1.05 -3.08 -4.42
CA ASP A 135 -1.94 -2.08 -5.00
C ASP A 135 -2.30 -0.93 -4.04
N VAL A 136 -1.36 -0.54 -3.17
CA VAL A 136 -1.53 0.55 -2.18
C VAL A 136 -1.97 1.85 -2.86
N LEU A 137 -1.33 2.23 -3.96
CA LEU A 137 -1.68 3.44 -4.71
C LEU A 137 -2.99 3.29 -5.52
N ARG A 138 -3.46 2.07 -5.73
CA ARG A 138 -4.68 1.77 -6.49
C ARG A 138 -5.92 1.60 -5.61
N ILE A 139 -5.83 1.77 -4.29
CA ILE A 139 -7.00 1.79 -3.42
C ILE A 139 -8.05 2.74 -4.01
N ASN A 140 -9.22 2.21 -4.37
CA ASN A 140 -10.27 2.98 -5.06
C ASN A 140 -11.09 3.84 -4.10
N LYS A 141 -11.16 3.44 -2.82
CA LYS A 141 -11.93 4.13 -1.78
C LYS A 141 -11.03 4.48 -0.59
N ILE A 142 -10.84 5.78 -0.35
CA ILE A 142 -9.88 6.32 0.64
C ILE A 142 -10.58 7.19 1.70
N ASN A 143 -11.74 6.74 2.16
CA ASN A 143 -12.54 7.54 3.09
C ASN A 143 -11.85 7.71 4.45
N ASN A 144 -11.79 8.95 4.95
CA ASN A 144 -11.16 9.30 6.22
C ASN A 144 -9.64 9.05 6.26
N PHE A 145 -8.98 9.15 5.12
CA PHE A 145 -7.53 9.02 5.03
C PHE A 145 -6.86 10.35 5.32
N VAL A 146 -5.73 10.33 6.05
CA VAL A 146 -4.78 11.45 6.07
C VAL A 146 -3.68 11.16 5.07
N ILE A 147 -3.50 12.08 4.13
CA ILE A 147 -2.50 11.99 3.06
C ILE A 147 -1.27 12.80 3.46
N PHE A 148 -0.14 12.11 3.64
CA PHE A 148 1.17 12.70 3.94
C PHE A 148 1.96 13.01 2.68
N ASN A 149 1.84 12.16 1.65
CA ASN A 149 2.56 12.35 0.40
C ASN A 149 1.76 13.21 -0.58
N ASN A 150 2.29 14.37 -0.93
CA ASN A 150 1.65 15.31 -1.86
C ASN A 150 1.60 14.79 -3.32
N LYS A 151 2.36 13.76 -3.66
CA LYS A 151 2.33 13.10 -4.97
C LYS A 151 1.18 12.11 -5.11
N PHE A 152 0.45 11.81 -4.04
CA PHE A 152 -0.69 10.90 -4.10
C PHE A 152 -1.88 11.56 -4.80
N GLU A 153 -2.21 11.06 -5.98
CA GLU A 153 -3.37 11.50 -6.77
C GLU A 153 -4.66 10.88 -6.22
N PHE A 154 -5.52 11.72 -5.65
CA PHE A 154 -6.81 11.31 -5.10
C PHE A 154 -8.02 11.76 -5.93
N GLU A 155 -7.81 12.49 -7.03
CA GLU A 155 -8.87 13.17 -7.80
C GLU A 155 -9.84 12.19 -8.45
N ASP A 156 -9.35 11.03 -8.87
CA ASP A 156 -10.16 9.94 -9.46
C ASP A 156 -10.64 8.92 -8.41
N LYS A 157 -10.37 9.17 -7.12
CA LYS A 157 -10.70 8.23 -6.03
C LYS A 157 -12.07 8.56 -5.42
N LYS A 158 -12.75 7.53 -4.92
CA LYS A 158 -14.04 7.69 -4.24
C LYS A 158 -13.83 7.90 -2.73
N PHE A 159 -14.25 9.03 -2.19
CA PHE A 159 -14.27 9.26 -0.74
C PHE A 159 -15.44 10.17 -0.34
N LYS A 160 -15.87 10.11 0.93
CA LYS A 160 -16.72 11.18 1.48
C LYS A 160 -15.84 12.34 1.95
N GLN A 161 -14.71 12.00 2.58
CA GLN A 161 -13.70 12.96 2.99
C GLN A 161 -12.28 12.40 3.00
N ILE A 162 -11.32 13.32 2.93
CA ILE A 162 -9.89 13.09 3.18
C ILE A 162 -9.28 14.28 3.92
N TRP A 163 -8.10 14.07 4.48
CA TRP A 163 -7.33 15.08 5.19
C TRP A 163 -5.98 15.26 4.49
N LEU A 164 -5.69 16.48 4.06
CA LEU A 164 -4.42 16.85 3.47
C LEU A 164 -3.61 17.64 4.49
N ILE A 165 -2.33 17.33 4.55
CA ILE A 165 -1.39 18.02 5.41
C ILE A 165 -0.84 19.26 4.70
N SER A 166 -0.81 20.41 5.38
CA SER A 166 -0.26 21.67 4.88
C SER A 166 0.44 22.47 5.98
N GLU A 167 1.13 23.55 5.63
CA GLU A 167 1.59 24.56 6.60
C GLU A 167 0.47 25.51 7.03
N LYS A 168 -0.67 25.49 6.31
CA LYS A 168 -1.81 26.35 6.57
C LYS A 168 -2.62 25.90 7.79
N GLU A 169 -3.42 26.83 8.31
CA GLU A 169 -4.44 26.53 9.31
C GLU A 169 -5.54 25.61 8.77
N PHE A 170 -6.39 25.14 9.68
CA PHE A 170 -7.54 24.34 9.34
C PHE A 170 -8.42 25.05 8.31
N SER A 171 -8.67 24.37 7.21
CA SER A 171 -9.62 24.82 6.20
C SER A 171 -10.20 23.59 5.50
N TRP A 172 -11.29 23.80 4.77
CA TRP A 172 -11.90 22.74 3.99
C TRP A 172 -12.46 23.30 2.69
N LYS A 173 -12.58 22.42 1.71
CA LYS A 173 -13.21 22.70 0.43
C LYS A 173 -13.98 21.47 -0.04
N ILE A 174 -14.87 21.67 -1.00
CA ILE A 174 -15.57 20.59 -1.68
C ILE A 174 -15.14 20.57 -3.13
N ASN A 175 -14.81 19.40 -3.66
CA ASN A 175 -14.48 19.24 -5.07
C ASN A 175 -15.74 19.13 -5.94
N LYS A 176 -15.55 18.98 -7.26
CA LYS A 176 -16.65 18.88 -8.23
C LYS A 176 -17.51 17.62 -8.02
N GLN A 177 -16.94 16.59 -7.39
CA GLN A 177 -17.56 15.30 -7.08
C GLN A 177 -18.28 15.30 -5.71
N ASN A 178 -18.47 16.46 -5.08
CA ASN A 178 -19.12 16.60 -3.77
C ASN A 178 -18.38 15.86 -2.63
N GLN A 179 -17.05 15.78 -2.72
CA GLN A 179 -16.21 15.17 -1.71
C GLN A 179 -15.51 16.25 -0.89
N ILE A 180 -15.45 16.08 0.42
CA ILE A 180 -14.87 17.07 1.33
C ILE A 180 -13.36 16.85 1.44
N ILE A 181 -12.59 17.90 1.23
CA ILE A 181 -11.14 17.89 1.37
C ILE A 181 -10.80 18.82 2.52
N TYR A 182 -10.37 18.24 3.63
CA TYR A 182 -9.85 18.99 4.76
C TYR A 182 -8.37 19.28 4.55
N THR A 183 -7.93 20.45 4.99
CA THR A 183 -6.52 20.82 5.10
C THR A 183 -6.21 21.04 6.57
N ILE A 184 -5.18 20.37 7.08
CA ILE A 184 -4.75 20.42 8.47
C ILE A 184 -3.26 20.77 8.57
N PRO A 185 -2.84 21.47 9.63
CA PRO A 185 -1.44 21.85 9.83
C PRO A 185 -0.57 20.61 10.12
N LYS A 186 0.68 20.62 9.63
CA LYS A 186 1.68 19.56 9.87
C LYS A 186 1.93 19.20 11.33
N LYS A 187 1.65 20.11 12.26
CA LYS A 187 1.78 19.85 13.72
C LYS A 187 0.95 18.66 14.22
N VAL A 188 -0.05 18.22 13.45
CA VAL A 188 -0.84 17.01 13.74
C VAL A 188 0.01 15.73 13.69
N ILE A 189 1.12 15.75 12.95
CA ILE A 189 1.96 14.58 12.75
C ILE A 189 2.84 14.38 14.00
N PRO A 190 2.74 13.25 14.70
CA PRO A 190 3.66 12.93 15.79
C PRO A 190 5.10 12.89 15.28
N LYS A 191 6.05 13.37 16.09
CA LYS A 191 7.49 13.38 15.73
C LYS A 191 8.01 11.99 15.35
N GLU A 192 7.43 10.93 15.91
CA GLU A 192 7.78 9.54 15.57
C GLU A 192 7.53 9.19 14.10
N LEU A 193 6.64 9.93 13.43
CA LEU A 193 6.28 9.75 12.02
C LEU A 193 6.89 10.80 11.09
N SER A 194 7.68 11.76 11.61
CA SER A 194 8.13 12.94 10.83
C SER A 194 9.14 12.64 9.72
N ASN A 195 9.55 11.38 9.54
CA ASN A 195 10.59 10.98 8.58
C ASN A 195 10.07 10.63 7.18
N ASN A 196 8.90 11.13 6.77
CA ASN A 196 8.28 10.89 5.45
C ASN A 196 8.16 9.39 5.07
N MET A 197 8.12 8.50 6.06
CA MET A 197 8.05 7.06 5.82
C MET A 197 6.67 6.61 5.34
N ILE A 198 5.62 7.38 5.63
CA ILE A 198 4.22 7.01 5.37
C ILE A 198 3.68 7.87 4.24
N ASP A 199 2.91 7.26 3.34
CA ASP A 199 2.21 8.03 2.30
C ASP A 199 0.83 8.47 2.77
N PHE A 200 0.10 7.58 3.43
CA PHE A 200 -1.22 7.86 3.97
C PHE A 200 -1.59 6.90 5.10
N VAL A 201 -2.55 7.30 5.92
CA VAL A 201 -3.14 6.50 7.00
C VAL A 201 -4.65 6.52 6.89
N ASN A 202 -5.28 5.36 7.10
CA ASN A 202 -6.71 5.28 7.32
C ASN A 202 -7.00 5.49 8.81
N LEU A 203 -7.63 6.61 9.18
CA LEU A 203 -7.93 6.91 10.58
C LEU A 203 -9.02 6.00 11.18
N GLU A 204 -9.86 5.40 10.35
CA GLU A 204 -10.93 4.50 10.81
C GLU A 204 -10.36 3.14 11.25
N THR A 205 -9.41 2.59 10.48
CA THR A 205 -8.81 1.27 10.77
C THR A 205 -7.48 1.37 11.51
N GLY A 206 -6.84 2.54 11.52
CA GLY A 206 -5.48 2.72 12.03
C GLY A 206 -4.40 2.04 11.18
N ILE A 207 -4.70 1.73 9.91
CA ILE A 207 -3.73 1.12 8.99
C ILE A 207 -2.95 2.22 8.29
N PHE A 208 -1.63 2.12 8.37
CA PHE A 208 -0.66 2.96 7.70
C PHE A 208 -0.20 2.29 6.42
N TYR A 209 0.00 3.10 5.38
CA TYR A 209 0.39 2.63 4.07
C TYR A 209 1.62 3.38 3.58
N LEU A 210 2.51 2.63 2.92
CA LEU A 210 3.64 3.21 2.21
C LEU A 210 3.92 2.46 0.92
N ASN A 211 4.49 3.19 -0.02
CA ASN A 211 5.02 2.75 -1.30
C ASN A 211 6.44 3.33 -1.44
N SER A 212 7.40 2.49 -1.78
CA SER A 212 8.81 2.89 -1.91
C SER A 212 9.53 2.03 -2.93
N LYS A 213 10.49 2.61 -3.65
CA LYS A 213 11.55 1.80 -4.27
C LYS A 213 12.51 1.29 -3.21
N SER A 214 12.98 0.05 -3.35
CA SER A 214 13.95 -0.52 -2.43
C SER A 214 15.34 0.04 -2.68
N LYS A 215 16.07 0.36 -1.61
CA LYS A 215 17.51 0.69 -1.70
C LYS A 215 18.37 -0.50 -2.12
N LEU A 216 17.89 -1.73 -1.90
CA LEU A 216 18.59 -2.96 -2.30
C LEU A 216 18.59 -3.16 -3.82
N ASN A 217 17.49 -2.77 -4.46
CA ASN A 217 17.29 -2.92 -5.89
C ASN A 217 16.21 -1.94 -6.34
N ASN A 218 16.55 -1.02 -7.24
CA ASN A 218 15.62 0.02 -7.69
C ASN A 218 14.44 -0.50 -8.53
N LYS A 219 14.47 -1.76 -8.98
CA LYS A 219 13.37 -2.45 -9.65
C LYS A 219 12.41 -3.14 -8.67
N LEU A 220 12.83 -3.31 -7.41
CA LEU A 220 11.99 -3.84 -6.35
C LEU A 220 11.16 -2.69 -5.76
N VAL A 221 9.84 -2.82 -5.85
CA VAL A 221 8.89 -1.91 -5.20
C VAL A 221 8.40 -2.56 -3.90
N LEU A 222 8.43 -1.79 -2.82
CA LEU A 222 7.91 -2.17 -1.51
C LEU A 222 6.59 -1.44 -1.29
N GLU A 223 5.49 -2.19 -1.40
CA GLU A 223 4.17 -1.74 -1.02
C GLU A 223 3.81 -2.40 0.31
N LEU A 224 3.83 -1.61 1.39
CA LEU A 224 3.70 -2.11 2.74
C LEU A 224 2.51 -1.46 3.45
N SER A 225 1.86 -2.24 4.31
CA SER A 225 0.91 -1.73 5.28
C SER A 225 1.18 -2.28 6.67
N PHE A 226 0.86 -1.49 7.70
CA PHE A 226 1.01 -1.92 9.08
C PHE A 226 -0.01 -1.22 10.00
N PRO A 227 -0.48 -1.89 11.07
CA PRO A 227 -1.41 -1.30 12.01
C PRO A 227 -0.69 -0.49 13.10
N GLU A 228 -1.09 0.76 13.30
CA GLU A 228 -0.62 1.62 14.41
C GLU A 228 -1.79 2.43 14.99
N THR A 229 -2.77 1.72 15.55
CA THR A 229 -4.03 2.30 16.05
C THR A 229 -3.83 3.38 17.10
N LYS A 230 -2.82 3.25 17.97
CA LYS A 230 -2.47 4.27 18.96
C LYS A 230 -2.06 5.57 18.29
N ILE A 231 -1.21 5.50 17.27
CA ILE A 231 -0.73 6.69 16.55
C ILE A 231 -1.86 7.32 15.73
N ALA A 232 -2.69 6.51 15.07
CA ALA A 232 -3.87 7.00 14.36
C ALA A 232 -4.86 7.72 15.30
N LYS A 233 -4.99 7.24 16.55
CA LYS A 233 -5.79 7.90 17.59
C LYS A 233 -5.21 9.26 17.98
N ILE A 234 -3.90 9.33 18.21
CA ILE A 234 -3.21 10.61 18.52
C ILE A 234 -3.43 11.62 17.39
N ILE A 235 -3.26 11.19 16.13
CA ILE A 235 -3.52 12.04 14.95
C ILE A 235 -4.99 12.54 14.97
N SER A 236 -5.94 11.64 15.23
CA SER A 236 -7.37 11.98 15.27
C SER A 236 -7.68 12.97 16.41
N GLU A 237 -7.11 12.79 17.59
CA GLU A 237 -7.26 13.68 18.75
C GLU A 237 -6.70 15.09 18.45
N GLU A 238 -5.55 15.18 17.78
CA GLU A 238 -4.98 16.46 17.34
C GLU A 238 -5.87 17.16 16.29
N ILE A 239 -6.41 16.41 15.32
CA ILE A 239 -7.37 16.96 14.35
C ILE A 239 -8.63 17.46 15.08
N ILE A 240 -9.18 16.70 16.03
CA ILE A 240 -10.32 17.12 16.86
C ILE A 240 -10.02 18.43 17.58
N ASN A 241 -8.85 18.54 18.20
CA ASN A 241 -8.44 19.75 18.92
C ASN A 241 -8.32 20.97 18.00
N ILE A 242 -7.79 20.78 16.80
CA ILE A 242 -7.69 21.84 15.78
C ILE A 242 -9.07 22.28 15.33
N ILE A 243 -9.97 21.33 15.02
CA ILE A 243 -11.34 21.66 14.62
C ILE A 243 -12.04 22.39 15.77
N LYS A 244 -11.96 21.90 17.03
CA LYS A 244 -12.60 22.52 18.20
C LYS A 244 -12.19 23.98 18.42
N LYS A 245 -10.94 24.33 18.09
CA LYS A 245 -10.38 25.69 18.19
C LYS A 245 -10.62 26.56 16.96
N SER A 246 -11.14 26.00 15.87
CA SER A 246 -11.43 26.79 14.68
C SER A 246 -12.69 27.64 14.89
N ASN A 247 -12.75 28.76 14.16
CA ASN A 247 -13.93 29.62 14.08
C ASN A 247 -14.91 29.19 12.97
N ASP A 248 -14.84 27.93 12.53
CA ASP A 248 -15.68 27.44 11.44
C ASP A 248 -17.13 27.25 11.89
N LYS A 249 -18.08 27.78 11.10
CA LYS A 249 -19.53 27.69 11.40
C LYS A 249 -20.08 26.26 11.41
N TYR A 250 -19.41 25.30 10.76
CA TYR A 250 -19.80 23.89 10.66
C TYR A 250 -18.88 22.96 11.46
N LYS A 251 -18.18 23.50 12.47
CA LYS A 251 -17.25 22.78 13.34
C LYS A 251 -17.78 21.42 13.82
N ASN A 252 -19.01 21.37 14.32
CA ASN A 252 -19.60 20.15 14.86
C ASN A 252 -19.90 19.10 13.77
N TRP A 253 -20.25 19.53 12.55
CA TRP A 253 -20.38 18.63 11.40
C TRP A 253 -19.03 18.04 10.97
N HIS A 254 -17.95 18.84 11.01
CA HIS A 254 -16.62 18.33 10.73
C HIS A 254 -16.15 17.32 11.78
N LEU A 255 -16.43 17.59 13.07
CA LEU A 255 -16.17 16.64 14.16
C LEU A 255 -16.98 15.35 13.99
N PHE A 256 -18.27 15.45 13.69
CA PHE A 256 -19.11 14.29 13.38
C PHE A 256 -18.52 13.49 12.21
N ASN A 257 -18.08 14.15 11.15
CA ASN A 257 -17.56 13.43 10.02
C ASN A 257 -16.27 12.66 10.32
N LEU A 258 -15.40 13.21 11.15
CA LEU A 258 -14.16 12.54 11.59
C LEU A 258 -14.44 11.37 12.53
N THR A 259 -15.34 11.57 13.49
CA THR A 259 -15.52 10.67 14.65
C THR A 259 -16.70 9.72 14.53
N ASN A 260 -17.65 10.01 13.63
CA ASN A 260 -19.00 9.44 13.59
C ASN A 260 -19.80 9.60 14.91
N ASP A 261 -19.37 10.49 15.81
CA ASP A 261 -20.03 10.76 17.08
C ASP A 261 -21.19 11.76 16.92
N PHE A 262 -22.40 11.24 17.07
CA PHE A 262 -23.63 12.01 16.89
C PHE A 262 -23.84 13.08 17.96
N ASN A 263 -23.17 12.99 19.10
CA ASN A 263 -23.26 13.98 20.16
C ASN A 263 -22.90 15.39 19.67
N TYR A 264 -21.95 15.51 18.73
CA TYR A 264 -21.60 16.79 18.11
C TYR A 264 -22.80 17.41 17.38
N ILE A 265 -23.51 16.61 16.57
CA ILE A 265 -24.69 17.08 15.84
C ILE A 265 -25.82 17.39 16.80
N GLN A 266 -26.09 16.51 17.76
CA GLN A 266 -27.17 16.71 18.73
C GLN A 266 -26.98 18.02 19.51
N SER A 267 -25.77 18.26 20.03
CA SER A 267 -25.47 19.50 20.75
C SER A 267 -25.69 20.76 19.92
N GLU A 268 -25.46 20.70 18.61
CA GLU A 268 -25.70 21.82 17.71
C GLU A 268 -27.19 22.03 17.46
N LEU A 269 -27.94 20.95 17.23
CA LEU A 269 -29.38 21.01 17.01
C LEU A 269 -30.12 21.55 18.24
N ASP A 270 -29.72 21.15 19.44
CA ASP A 270 -30.29 21.66 20.71
C ASP A 270 -30.08 23.18 20.84
N VAL A 271 -28.94 23.72 20.39
CA VAL A 271 -28.67 25.16 20.39
C VAL A 271 -29.51 25.90 19.35
N ILE A 272 -29.64 25.34 18.15
CA ILE A 272 -30.47 25.91 17.08
C ILE A 272 -31.93 25.97 17.50
N GLU A 273 -32.46 24.90 18.10
CA GLU A 273 -33.82 24.83 18.63
C GLU A 273 -34.06 25.90 19.70
N LYS A 274 -33.18 25.99 20.70
CA LYS A 274 -33.26 27.01 21.76
C LYS A 274 -33.15 28.44 21.25
N SER A 275 -32.51 28.65 20.10
CA SER A 275 -32.42 29.96 19.45
C SER A 275 -33.69 30.36 18.68
N GLY A 276 -34.72 29.52 18.66
CA GLY A 276 -35.99 29.76 17.94
C GLY A 276 -35.87 29.62 16.41
N LYS A 277 -34.74 29.10 15.91
CA LYS A 277 -34.52 28.87 14.48
C LYS A 277 -35.17 27.55 14.05
N ASN A 278 -35.71 27.53 12.82
CA ASN A 278 -36.25 26.31 12.24
C ASN A 278 -35.12 25.31 11.91
N ILE A 279 -35.14 24.14 12.55
CA ILE A 279 -34.14 23.08 12.39
C ILE A 279 -34.06 22.57 10.95
N GLU A 280 -35.20 22.38 10.27
CA GLU A 280 -35.20 21.86 8.90
C GLU A 280 -34.55 22.83 7.92
N VAL A 281 -34.82 24.13 8.07
CA VAL A 281 -34.20 25.17 7.26
C VAL A 281 -32.68 25.21 7.52
N TYR A 282 -32.27 25.11 8.77
CA TYR A 282 -30.86 25.01 9.15
C TYR A 282 -30.19 23.78 8.51
N LEU A 283 -30.78 22.59 8.63
CA LEU A 283 -30.26 21.35 8.05
C LEU A 283 -30.16 21.42 6.52
N LYS A 284 -31.18 21.97 5.84
CA LYS A 284 -31.14 22.20 4.38
C LYS A 284 -29.95 23.07 3.98
N ASN A 285 -29.68 24.13 4.75
CA ASN A 285 -28.53 25.00 4.51
C ASN A 285 -27.21 24.26 4.71
N VAL A 286 -27.06 23.51 5.81
CA VAL A 286 -25.87 22.69 6.05
C VAL A 286 -25.63 21.70 4.91
N TYR A 287 -26.68 20.98 4.47
CA TYR A 287 -26.55 19.96 3.42
C TYR A 287 -26.15 20.57 2.08
N LYS A 288 -26.70 21.74 1.78
CA LYS A 288 -26.34 22.51 0.58
C LYS A 288 -24.87 22.94 0.62
N GLU A 289 -24.40 23.42 1.76
CA GLU A 289 -23.07 23.99 1.93
C GLU A 289 -21.97 22.91 2.03
N LEU A 290 -22.25 21.82 2.74
CA LEU A 290 -21.37 20.65 2.82
C LEU A 290 -21.51 19.71 1.61
N LYS A 291 -22.46 20.00 0.70
CA LYS A 291 -22.90 19.14 -0.43
C LYS A 291 -23.02 17.66 -0.07
N ARG A 292 -23.47 17.38 1.15
CA ARG A 292 -23.59 16.04 1.69
C ARG A 292 -24.96 15.86 2.32
N ASN A 293 -25.61 14.77 1.96
CA ASN A 293 -26.88 14.39 2.55
C ASN A 293 -26.62 13.55 3.81
N TYR A 294 -26.92 14.12 4.98
CA TYR A 294 -26.77 13.45 6.27
C TYR A 294 -28.06 12.76 6.74
N LYS A 295 -29.14 12.80 5.94
CA LYS A 295 -30.47 12.35 6.38
C LYS A 295 -30.48 10.90 6.86
N ASN A 296 -29.74 10.02 6.19
CA ASN A 296 -29.63 8.61 6.61
C ASN A 296 -28.83 8.48 7.92
N GLU A 297 -27.71 9.21 8.05
CA GLU A 297 -26.90 9.20 9.26
C GLU A 297 -27.65 9.76 10.48
N ILE A 298 -28.50 10.77 10.29
CA ILE A 298 -29.31 11.38 11.34
C ILE A 298 -30.52 10.51 11.70
N ASN A 299 -31.28 10.03 10.71
CA ASN A 299 -32.49 9.24 10.95
C ASN A 299 -32.20 7.92 11.67
N ASN A 300 -31.13 7.22 11.29
CA ASN A 300 -30.76 5.95 11.93
C ASN A 300 -30.43 6.10 13.42
N LYS A 301 -30.01 7.28 13.87
CA LYS A 301 -29.66 7.54 15.27
C LYS A 301 -30.75 8.27 16.07
N LEU A 302 -31.63 9.05 15.41
CA LEU A 302 -32.85 9.56 16.05
C LEU A 302 -33.83 8.43 16.40
N ILE A 303 -33.91 7.39 15.56
CA ILE A 303 -34.76 6.22 15.83
C ILE A 303 -34.22 5.40 17.02
N SER A 304 -32.91 5.36 17.27
CA SER A 304 -32.35 4.62 18.43
C SER A 304 -32.61 5.27 19.81
N LYS A 305 -33.33 6.39 19.85
CA LYS A 305 -33.73 7.11 21.06
C LYS A 305 -35.21 6.93 21.42
N TYR A 306 -35.95 6.18 20.61
CA TYR A 306 -37.37 5.83 20.77
C TYR A 306 -37.56 4.32 20.55
#